data_AF-A0A6G0WPJ5-F1
#
_entry.id   AF-A0A6G0WPJ5-F1
#
_cell.length_a   1.000
_cell.length_b   1.000
_cell.length_c   1.000
_cell.angle_alpha   90.00
_cell.angle_beta   90.00
_cell.angle_gamma   90.00
#
_symmetry.space_group_name_H-M   'P 1'
#
loop_
_entity.id
_entity.type
_entity.pdbx_description
1 polymer ?
#
loop_
_entity_poly.entity_id
_entity_poly.type
_entity_poly.pdbx_seq_one_letter_code
_entity_poly.pdbx_strand_id
1 'polypeptide(L)'
;MQHILFDCKFVKPVWNWHQAAWRPFGIPFTWNTIINLDEFAVSEEWVPQFSVIRRFWVLLVSTLLRDFWIHRNRTKFEGKPVPYIQAVKEVSLVSWTASIRRTLRDPTNDSDEAMQVSEIVDKLKSHTN
;
A
#
# COMPACT_ATOMS: atom_id res chain seq x y z
N MET A 1 2.62 21.25 6.74
CA MET A 1 1.19 21.14 6.38
C MET A 1 0.78 19.69 6.57
N GLN A 2 -0.18 19.39 7.46
CA GLN A 2 -0.70 18.02 7.64
C GLN A 2 -1.72 17.72 6.54
N HIS A 3 -1.48 16.69 5.73
CA HIS A 3 -2.40 16.33 4.64
C HIS A 3 -3.55 15.47 5.18
N ILE A 4 -4.80 15.80 4.84
CA ILE A 4 -5.97 15.13 5.44
C ILE A 4 -6.08 13.63 5.08
N LEU A 5 -5.53 13.22 3.94
CA LEU A 5 -5.45 11.82 3.54
C LEU A 5 -4.21 11.09 4.10
N PHE A 6 -3.48 11.72 5.04
CA PHE A 6 -2.29 11.15 5.64
C PHE A 6 -2.30 11.24 7.17
N ASP A 7 -2.50 12.43 7.73
CA ASP A 7 -2.33 12.69 9.17
C ASP A 7 -3.63 12.70 9.98
N CYS A 8 -4.78 12.57 9.33
CA CYS A 8 -6.07 12.53 10.02
C CYS A 8 -6.18 11.31 10.96
N LYS A 9 -6.81 11.48 12.14
CA LYS A 9 -6.99 10.42 13.16
C LYS A 9 -7.65 9.12 12.67
N PHE A 10 -8.41 9.19 11.58
CA PHE A 10 -9.07 8.02 10.97
C PHE A 10 -8.21 7.34 9.90
N VAL A 11 -7.26 8.07 9.32
CA VAL A 11 -6.43 7.63 8.19
C VAL A 11 -5.05 7.18 8.66
N LYS A 12 -4.43 7.91 9.60
CA LYS A 12 -3.11 7.60 10.16
C LYS A 12 -3.00 6.17 10.70
N PRO A 13 -4.01 5.61 11.41
CA PRO A 13 -3.93 4.23 11.89
C PRO A 13 -3.91 3.18 10.77
N VAL A 14 -4.46 3.49 9.59
CA VAL A 14 -4.43 2.60 8.43
C VAL A 14 -3.05 2.64 7.77
N TRP A 15 -2.45 3.84 7.62
CA TRP A 15 -1.07 3.96 7.16
C TRP A 15 -0.08 3.25 8.07
N ASN A 16 -0.17 3.46 9.39
CA ASN A 16 0.73 2.83 10.36
C ASN A 16 0.63 1.30 10.32
N TRP A 17 -0.57 0.77 10.08
CA TRP A 17 -0.81 -0.65 9.97
C TRP A 17 -0.09 -1.26 8.76
N HIS A 18 -0.21 -0.63 7.59
CA HIS A 18 0.55 -1.04 6.41
C HIS A 18 2.05 -0.82 6.60
N GLN A 19 2.47 0.28 7.22
CA GLN A 19 3.89 0.58 7.46
C GLN A 19 4.65 -0.55 8.15
N ALA A 20 4.01 -1.25 9.09
CA ALA A 20 4.62 -2.37 9.79
C ALA A 20 5.10 -3.45 8.82
N ALA A 21 4.26 -3.86 7.85
CA ALA A 21 4.60 -4.90 6.88
C ALA A 21 5.67 -4.48 5.87
N TRP A 22 5.83 -3.18 5.64
CA TRP A 22 6.74 -2.63 4.63
C TRP A 22 8.09 -2.18 5.19
N ARG A 23 8.23 -2.13 6.52
CA ARG A 23 9.49 -1.82 7.20
C ARG A 23 10.69 -2.63 6.71
N PRO A 24 10.58 -3.94 6.38
CA PRO A 24 11.72 -4.71 5.90
C PRO A 24 12.31 -4.23 4.58
N PHE A 25 11.55 -3.50 3.75
CA PHE A 25 12.02 -2.95 2.48
C PHE A 25 12.70 -1.58 2.64
N GLY A 26 12.75 -1.04 3.86
CA GLY A 26 13.33 0.28 4.13
C GLY A 26 12.50 1.46 3.65
N ILE A 27 11.23 1.25 3.28
CA ILE A 27 10.39 2.31 2.72
C ILE A 27 9.77 3.16 3.83
N PRO A 28 10.05 4.47 3.89
CA PRO A 28 9.43 5.34 4.89
C PRO A 28 8.00 5.71 4.48
N PHE A 29 7.04 5.55 5.39
CA PHE A 29 5.67 6.02 5.18
C PHE A 29 5.57 7.49 5.53
N THR A 30 6.00 8.34 4.61
CA THR A 30 5.82 9.79 4.70
C THR A 30 4.90 10.28 3.59
N TRP A 31 4.32 11.48 3.77
CA TRP A 31 3.55 12.10 2.68
C TRP A 31 4.40 12.27 1.42
N ASN A 32 5.69 12.60 1.57
CA ASN A 32 6.61 12.76 0.45
C ASN A 32 6.78 11.46 -0.35
N THR A 33 7.02 10.32 0.32
CA THR A 33 7.16 9.00 -0.32
C THR A 33 5.87 8.51 -0.99
N ILE A 34 4.72 9.07 -0.59
CA ILE A 34 3.41 8.79 -1.20
C ILE A 34 3.21 9.59 -2.49
N ILE A 35 3.64 10.87 -2.54
CA ILE A 35 3.37 11.75 -3.68
C ILE A 35 4.53 11.87 -4.67
N ASN A 36 5.75 11.60 -4.23
CA ASN A 36 6.97 11.77 -5.01
C ASN A 36 7.58 10.40 -5.30
N LEU A 37 7.24 9.85 -6.46
CA LEU A 37 7.75 8.55 -6.91
C LEU A 37 9.19 8.62 -7.42
N ASP A 38 9.74 9.81 -7.66
CA ASP A 38 11.12 9.99 -8.12
C ASP A 38 12.11 9.81 -6.97
N GLU A 39 11.68 10.10 -5.74
CA GLU A 39 12.43 9.89 -4.51
C GLU A 39 12.15 8.51 -3.86
N PHE A 40 11.42 7.63 -4.54
CA PHE A 40 11.13 6.30 -4.02
C PHE A 40 12.39 5.43 -4.04
N ALA A 41 12.78 4.94 -2.86
CA ALA A 41 13.95 4.08 -2.67
C ALA A 41 13.63 2.91 -1.75
N VAL A 42 14.41 1.84 -1.89
CA VAL A 42 14.36 0.63 -1.04
C VAL A 42 15.75 0.41 -0.41
N SER A 43 15.82 -0.39 0.66
CA SER A 43 17.10 -0.80 1.23
C SER A 43 17.96 -1.56 0.21
N GLU A 44 19.29 -1.49 0.35
CA GLU A 44 20.26 -2.10 -0.59
C GLU A 44 19.98 -3.58 -0.90
N GLU A 45 19.56 -4.35 0.10
CA GLU A 45 19.16 -5.77 -0.02
C GLU A 45 18.08 -5.99 -1.10
N TRP A 46 17.21 -5.01 -1.32
CA TRP A 46 16.02 -5.11 -2.15
C TRP A 46 16.13 -4.37 -3.49
N VAL A 47 17.30 -3.79 -3.80
CA VAL A 47 17.57 -3.11 -5.07
C VAL A 47 17.32 -4.04 -6.28
N PRO A 48 17.69 -5.33 -6.26
CA PRO A 48 17.41 -6.24 -7.39
C PRO A 48 15.92 -6.36 -7.71
N GLN A 49 15.04 -6.26 -6.70
CA GLN A 49 13.59 -6.36 -6.85
C GLN A 49 12.88 -4.99 -6.83
N PHE A 50 13.62 -3.89 -7.01
CA PHE A 50 13.11 -2.52 -6.91
C PHE A 50 11.86 -2.26 -7.75
N SER A 51 11.85 -2.71 -9.00
CA SER A 51 10.73 -2.50 -9.93
C SER A 51 9.43 -3.11 -9.41
N VAL A 52 9.50 -4.34 -8.90
CA VAL A 52 8.35 -5.07 -8.37
C VAL A 52 7.87 -4.46 -7.06
N ILE A 53 8.80 -4.13 -6.16
CA ILE A 53 8.47 -3.46 -4.88
C ILE A 53 7.81 -2.10 -5.13
N ARG A 54 8.38 -1.28 -6.04
CA ARG A 54 7.81 0.02 -6.42
C ARG A 54 6.41 -0.14 -7.00
N ARG A 55 6.18 -1.14 -7.86
CA ARG A 55 4.85 -1.42 -8.40
C ARG A 55 3.86 -1.79 -7.29
N PHE A 56 4.25 -2.65 -6.35
CA PHE A 56 3.38 -3.06 -5.25
C PHE A 56 3.07 -1.91 -4.29
N TRP A 57 4.06 -1.03 -4.09
CA TRP A 57 3.93 0.19 -3.31
C TRP A 57 2.90 1.13 -3.94
N VAL A 58 3.06 1.41 -5.23
CA VAL A 58 2.14 2.28 -5.99
C VAL A 58 0.72 1.72 -5.96
N LEU A 59 0.55 0.40 -6.13
CA LEU A 59 -0.75 -0.24 -6.04
C LEU A 59 -1.38 -0.05 -4.65
N LEU A 60 -0.62 -0.26 -3.57
CA LEU A 60 -1.10 -0.06 -2.21
C LEU A 60 -1.52 1.38 -1.96
N VAL A 61 -0.62 2.33 -2.22
CA VAL A 61 -0.84 3.75 -1.97
C VAL A 61 -2.03 4.26 -2.77
N SER A 62 -2.14 3.87 -4.04
CA SER A 62 -3.25 4.27 -4.91
C SER A 62 -4.59 3.72 -4.41
N THR A 63 -4.63 2.45 -3.98
CA THR A 63 -5.82 1.84 -3.38
C THR A 63 -6.24 2.59 -2.11
N LEU A 64 -5.29 2.85 -1.20
CA LEU A 64 -5.57 3.55 0.06
C LEU A 64 -6.03 4.99 -0.16
N LEU A 65 -5.34 5.75 -1.01
CA LEU A 65 -5.72 7.14 -1.31
C LEU A 65 -7.13 7.22 -1.92
N ARG A 66 -7.45 6.30 -2.85
CA ARG A 66 -8.79 6.20 -3.43
C ARG A 66 -9.84 5.92 -2.37
N ASP A 67 -9.60 4.94 -1.49
CA ASP A 67 -10.56 4.56 -0.46
C ASP A 67 -10.77 5.69 0.56
N PHE A 68 -9.69 6.34 1.01
CA PHE A 68 -9.78 7.50 1.88
C PHE A 68 -10.55 8.66 1.24
N TRP A 69 -10.30 8.92 -0.04
CA TRP A 69 -11.02 9.94 -0.80
C TRP A 69 -12.52 9.64 -0.85
N ILE A 70 -12.91 8.41 -1.20
CA ILE A 70 -14.32 7.98 -1.27
C ILE A 70 -14.99 8.08 0.10
N HIS A 71 -14.38 7.51 1.14
CA HIS A 71 -14.94 7.52 2.49
C HIS A 71 -15.09 8.93 3.05
N ARG A 72 -14.08 9.78 2.83
CA ARG A 72 -14.14 11.20 3.22
C ARG A 72 -15.28 11.92 2.52
N ASN A 73 -15.43 11.74 1.20
CA ASN A 73 -16.46 12.44 0.44
C ASN A 73 -17.87 11.98 0.80
N ARG A 74 -18.07 10.67 0.98
CA ARG A 74 -19.34 10.12 1.50
C ARG A 74 -19.69 10.68 2.87
N THR A 75 -18.71 10.79 3.76
CA THR A 75 -18.93 11.37 5.08
C THR A 75 -19.27 12.86 4.99
N LYS A 76 -18.50 13.62 4.20
CA LYS A 76 -18.61 15.08 4.12
C LYS A 76 -19.86 15.55 3.37
N PHE A 77 -20.23 14.88 2.29
CA PHE A 77 -21.24 15.37 1.34
C PHE A 77 -22.53 14.56 1.34
N GLU A 78 -22.50 13.30 1.79
CA GLU A 78 -23.68 12.42 1.78
C GLU A 78 -24.19 12.09 3.20
N GLY A 79 -23.57 12.67 4.24
CA GLY A 79 -23.94 12.41 5.65
C GLY A 79 -23.73 10.97 6.10
N LYS A 80 -22.91 10.18 5.38
CA LYS A 80 -22.57 8.81 5.79
C LYS A 80 -21.70 8.83 7.06
N PRO A 81 -21.83 7.86 7.97
CA PRO A 81 -20.93 7.77 9.11
C PRO A 81 -19.49 7.50 8.66
N VAL A 82 -18.53 7.93 9.48
CA VAL A 82 -17.12 7.56 9.28
C VAL A 82 -17.00 6.04 9.37
N PRO A 83 -16.33 5.37 8.42
CA PRO A 83 -16.19 3.92 8.44
C PRO A 83 -15.46 3.41 9.68
N TYR A 84 -15.80 2.20 10.11
CA TYR A 84 -15.05 1.50 11.13
C TYR A 84 -13.63 1.19 10.63
N ILE A 85 -12.61 1.67 11.37
CA ILE A 85 -11.20 1.65 10.92
C ILE A 85 -10.72 0.23 10.60
N GLN A 86 -11.15 -0.77 11.39
CA GLN A 86 -10.74 -2.15 11.17
C GLN A 86 -11.27 -2.69 9.82
N ALA A 87 -12.51 -2.35 9.47
CA ALA A 87 -13.07 -2.71 8.17
C ALA A 87 -12.29 -2.05 7.02
N VAL A 88 -11.84 -0.79 7.18
CA VAL A 88 -11.00 -0.10 6.18
C VAL A 88 -9.67 -0.82 5.99
N LYS A 89 -9.02 -1.25 7.08
CA LYS A 89 -7.76 -2.03 7.00
C LYS A 89 -7.97 -3.32 6.21
N GLU A 90 -8.95 -4.12 6.58
CA GLU A 90 -9.23 -5.42 5.95
C GLU A 90 -9.62 -5.26 4.48
N VAL A 91 -10.52 -4.35 4.16
CA VAL A 91 -10.95 -4.09 2.77
C VAL A 91 -9.80 -3.57 1.92
N SER A 92 -8.93 -2.71 2.47
CA SER A 92 -7.76 -2.22 1.76
C SER A 92 -6.77 -3.35 1.43
N LEU A 93 -6.56 -4.29 2.36
CA LEU A 93 -5.71 -5.46 2.15
C LEU A 93 -6.31 -6.41 1.10
N VAL A 94 -7.61 -6.68 1.17
CA VAL A 94 -8.31 -7.52 0.18
C VAL A 94 -8.21 -6.90 -1.22
N SER A 95 -8.44 -5.58 -1.33
CA SER A 95 -8.38 -4.85 -2.59
C SER A 95 -6.97 -4.83 -3.17
N TRP A 96 -5.96 -4.54 -2.35
CA TRP A 96 -4.56 -4.53 -2.76
C TRP A 96 -4.06 -5.93 -3.16
N THR A 97 -4.36 -6.96 -2.37
CA THR A 97 -3.97 -8.34 -2.73
C THR A 97 -4.68 -8.84 -3.99
N ALA A 98 -5.89 -8.35 -4.29
CA ALA A 98 -6.54 -8.63 -5.57
C ALA A 98 -5.77 -8.01 -6.75
N SER A 99 -5.23 -6.80 -6.58
CA SER A 99 -4.35 -6.17 -7.57
C SER A 99 -3.06 -6.95 -7.77
N ILE A 100 -2.41 -7.41 -6.68
CA ILE A 100 -1.22 -8.28 -6.77
C ILE A 100 -1.52 -9.58 -7.50
N ARG A 101 -2.63 -10.26 -7.14
CA ARG A 101 -3.03 -11.51 -7.80
C ARG A 101 -3.30 -11.31 -9.29
N ARG A 102 -3.85 -10.16 -9.69
CA ARG A 102 -4.04 -9.82 -11.11
C ARG A 102 -2.69 -9.70 -11.81
N THR A 103 -1.73 -8.99 -11.22
CA THR A 103 -0.37 -8.87 -11.75
C THR A 103 0.32 -10.23 -11.87
N LEU A 104 0.20 -11.10 -10.86
CA LEU A 104 0.76 -12.46 -10.89
C LEU A 104 0.18 -13.36 -11.99
N ARG A 105 -1.05 -13.09 -12.41
CA ARG A 105 -1.75 -13.84 -13.46
C ARG A 105 -1.54 -13.25 -14.85
N ASP A 106 -0.76 -12.19 -14.97
CA ASP A 106 -0.43 -11.60 -16.26
C ASP A 106 0.48 -12.58 -17.03
N PRO A 107 0.03 -13.13 -18.18
CA PRO A 107 0.79 -14.10 -18.95
C PRO A 107 2.03 -13.50 -19.62
N THR A 108 2.22 -12.18 -19.55
CA THR A 108 3.39 -11.48 -20.09
C THR A 108 4.57 -11.40 -19.12
N ASN A 109 4.37 -11.75 -17.84
CA ASN A 109 5.47 -11.80 -16.87
C ASN A 109 6.40 -12.97 -17.18
N ASP A 110 7.71 -12.75 -17.10
CA ASP A 110 8.70 -13.81 -17.20
C ASP A 110 8.83 -14.62 -15.88
N SER A 111 9.60 -15.71 -15.94
CA SER A 111 9.84 -16.60 -14.78
C SER A 111 10.53 -15.89 -13.62
N ASP A 112 11.38 -14.90 -13.93
CA ASP A 112 12.22 -14.23 -12.96
C ASP A 112 11.38 -13.22 -12.15
N GLU A 113 10.51 -12.47 -12.83
CA GLU A 113 9.54 -11.59 -12.20
C GLU A 113 8.56 -12.36 -11.31
N ALA A 114 8.10 -13.54 -11.74
CA ALA A 114 7.24 -14.40 -10.92
C ALA A 114 7.93 -14.82 -9.61
N MET A 115 9.22 -15.17 -9.67
CA MET A 115 10.03 -15.51 -8.50
C MET A 115 10.20 -14.30 -7.56
N GLN A 116 10.56 -13.13 -8.11
CA GLN A 116 10.68 -11.89 -7.34
C GLN A 116 9.37 -11.52 -6.63
N VAL A 117 8.24 -11.66 -7.32
CA VAL A 117 6.92 -11.40 -6.72
C VAL A 117 6.67 -12.36 -5.56
N SER A 118 6.97 -13.66 -5.71
CA SER A 118 6.76 -14.63 -4.62
C SER A 118 7.58 -14.26 -3.39
N GLU A 119 8.86 -13.93 -3.58
CA GLU A 119 9.78 -13.52 -2.51
C GLU A 119 9.24 -12.29 -1.75
N ILE A 120 8.82 -11.25 -2.47
CA ILE A 120 8.26 -10.04 -1.87
C ILE A 120 6.96 -10.34 -1.12
N VAL A 121 6.08 -11.14 -1.70
CA VAL A 121 4.80 -11.53 -1.07
C VAL A 121 5.06 -12.32 0.21
N ASP A 122 6.00 -13.25 0.22
CA ASP A 122 6.33 -14.03 1.40
C ASP A 122 6.96 -13.16 2.50
N LYS A 123 7.78 -12.18 2.12
CA LYS A 123 8.29 -11.17 3.06
C LYS A 123 7.15 -10.33 3.65
N LEU A 124 6.18 -9.89 2.84
CA LEU A 124 5.01 -9.15 3.30
C LEU A 124 4.12 -9.99 4.24
N LYS A 125 3.97 -11.30 3.99
CA LYS A 125 3.23 -12.22 4.87
C LYS A 125 3.94 -12.51 6.18
N SER A 126 5.27 -12.47 6.20
CA SER A 126 6.06 -12.74 7.42
C SER A 126 5.76 -11.76 8.55
N HIS A 127 5.16 -10.60 8.22
CA HIS A 127 4.53 -9.72 9.19
C HIS A 127 3.10 -10.18 9.50
N THR A 128 2.95 -10.98 10.55
CA THR A 128 1.70 -11.09 11.30
C THR A 128 1.51 -9.83 12.17
N ASN A 129 0.30 -9.27 12.14
CA ASN A 129 -0.11 -8.23 13.09
C ASN A 129 -0.29 -8.78 14.49
#